data_AF-A0A0W0SE64-F1
#
_entry.id   AF-A0A0W0SE64-F1
#
_cell.length_a   1.000
_cell.length_b   1.000
_cell.length_c   1.000
_cell.angle_alpha   90.00
_cell.angle_beta   90.00
_cell.angle_gamma   90.00
#
_symmetry.space_group_name_H-M   'P 1'
#
loop_
_entity.id
_entity.type
_entity.pdbx_description
1 polymer ?
#
loop_
_entity_poly.entity_id
_entity_poly.type
_entity_poly.pdbx_seq_one_letter_code
_entity_poly.pdbx_strand_id
1 'polypeptide(L)'
;MCGSGMKAVMLAHDLLKVGSANVILASGMESMSNAPYLLSKARAGYRLGHGELKDHMFLDGLEDAYDRGQLMGCFAEATAAHFNFSRQQQDDYAIRSLTRALQAQQDHAFDEEIMPVTIAGRKGDVIVDKDEGPDESKLAKISQLRPAFKADGTVTAANSSSISDGAASLILMTATNAKKRGLKPLARIVAHASHAQAPQWFTTAPVDAIRKVLNKANWRPNDVDLYEINEAFAVVAMAAITQLELNDEIVNIHGGACALGHPIGASGARIIVTLMHALKQRNKMRGVAALCIGGGEATAIAIEIL
;
A
#
# COMPACT_ATOMS: atom_id res chain seq x y z
N MET A 1 8.19 3.45 -7.19
CA MET A 1 8.08 3.03 -5.77
C MET A 1 6.62 3.01 -5.31
N CYS A 2 6.37 2.67 -4.05
CA CYS A 2 5.05 2.35 -3.48
C CYS A 2 3.96 3.43 -3.68
N GLY A 3 4.34 4.71 -3.63
CA GLY A 3 3.42 5.85 -3.68
C GLY A 3 2.78 6.15 -5.04
N SER A 4 3.21 5.49 -6.12
CA SER A 4 2.88 5.88 -7.50
C SER A 4 1.37 6.00 -7.76
N GLY A 5 0.58 4.97 -7.43
CA GLY A 5 -0.88 4.99 -7.64
C GLY A 5 -1.59 6.09 -6.85
N MET A 6 -1.21 6.32 -5.60
CA MET A 6 -1.76 7.41 -4.79
C MET A 6 -1.34 8.78 -5.36
N LYS A 7 -0.08 8.91 -5.78
CA LYS A 7 0.44 10.17 -6.35
C LYS A 7 -0.28 10.52 -7.66
N ALA A 8 -0.62 9.53 -8.49
CA ALA A 8 -1.44 9.75 -9.68
C ALA A 8 -2.82 10.35 -9.32
N VAL A 9 -3.47 9.87 -8.25
CA VAL A 9 -4.73 10.43 -7.73
C VAL A 9 -4.55 11.86 -7.23
N MET A 10 -3.47 12.15 -6.50
CA MET A 10 -3.15 13.51 -6.01
C MET A 10 -2.95 14.49 -7.18
N LEU A 11 -2.18 14.10 -8.20
CA LEU A 11 -1.95 14.92 -9.38
C LEU A 11 -3.24 15.12 -10.18
N ALA A 12 -4.07 14.08 -10.32
CA ALA A 12 -5.37 14.19 -10.97
C ALA A 12 -6.30 15.18 -10.24
N HIS A 13 -6.34 15.13 -8.90
CA HIS A 13 -7.06 16.12 -8.09
C HIS A 13 -6.58 17.55 -8.40
N ASP A 14 -5.27 17.79 -8.45
CA ASP A 14 -4.73 19.14 -8.66
C ASP A 14 -5.02 19.66 -10.08
N LEU A 15 -4.87 18.80 -11.10
CA LEU A 15 -5.19 19.12 -12.49
C LEU A 15 -6.68 19.45 -12.70
N LEU A 16 -7.58 18.73 -12.03
CA LEU A 16 -9.01 19.02 -12.04
C LEU A 16 -9.32 20.33 -11.30
N LYS A 17 -8.65 20.59 -10.17
CA LYS A 17 -8.86 21.77 -9.35
C LYS A 17 -8.44 23.06 -10.06
N VAL A 18 -7.34 23.03 -10.81
CA VAL A 18 -6.87 24.17 -11.63
C VAL A 18 -7.60 24.28 -12.98
N GLY A 19 -8.41 23.29 -13.35
CA GLY A 19 -9.20 23.29 -14.58
C GLY A 19 -8.44 22.90 -15.84
N SER A 20 -7.27 22.26 -15.71
CA SER A 20 -6.51 21.73 -16.86
C SER A 20 -7.13 20.48 -17.48
N ALA A 21 -8.02 19.80 -16.75
CA ALA A 21 -8.81 18.68 -17.24
C ALA A 21 -10.22 18.69 -16.61
N ASN A 22 -11.15 17.94 -17.20
CA ASN A 22 -12.53 17.81 -16.71
C ASN A 22 -12.85 16.42 -16.12
N VAL A 23 -12.14 15.39 -16.62
CA VAL A 23 -12.26 13.99 -16.22
C VAL A 23 -10.86 13.39 -16.32
N ILE A 24 -10.42 12.65 -15.30
CA ILE A 24 -9.12 11.97 -15.30
C ILE A 24 -9.31 10.55 -14.76
N LEU A 25 -8.74 9.57 -15.46
CA LEU A 25 -8.48 8.23 -14.91
C LEU A 25 -7.12 8.27 -14.20
N ALA A 26 -7.12 8.12 -12.88
CA ALA A 26 -5.90 7.96 -12.10
C ALA A 26 -5.76 6.47 -11.72
N SER A 27 -4.58 5.90 -11.92
CA SER A 27 -4.35 4.47 -11.75
C SER A 27 -2.97 4.19 -11.20
N GLY A 28 -2.82 3.02 -10.59
CA GLY A 28 -1.55 2.36 -10.34
C GLY A 28 -1.68 0.90 -10.73
N MET A 29 -0.64 0.34 -11.32
CA MET A 29 -0.58 -1.05 -11.76
C MET A 29 0.83 -1.58 -11.57
N GLU A 30 0.95 -2.86 -11.24
CA GLU A 30 2.23 -3.53 -11.09
C GLU A 30 2.08 -5.03 -11.41
N SER A 31 3.06 -5.59 -12.09
CA SER A 31 3.24 -7.04 -12.17
C SER A 31 4.68 -7.37 -11.81
N MET A 32 4.89 -7.58 -10.52
CA MET A 32 6.19 -7.92 -9.96
C MET A 32 6.62 -9.33 -10.40
N SER A 33 5.68 -10.26 -10.59
CA SER A 33 5.98 -11.62 -11.09
C SER A 33 6.61 -11.61 -12.48
N ASN A 34 6.36 -10.58 -13.29
CA ASN A 34 6.88 -10.44 -14.64
C ASN A 34 8.12 -9.53 -14.74
N ALA A 35 8.71 -9.13 -13.60
CA ALA A 35 9.93 -8.33 -13.61
C ALA A 35 11.10 -9.11 -14.27
N PRO A 36 11.85 -8.51 -15.21
CA PRO A 36 12.93 -9.19 -15.90
C PRO A 36 14.22 -9.24 -15.07
N TYR A 37 15.19 -10.01 -15.55
CA TYR A 37 16.58 -9.85 -15.15
C TYR A 37 17.32 -8.92 -16.13
N LEU A 38 18.30 -8.16 -15.61
CA LEU A 38 19.05 -7.15 -16.34
C LEU A 38 20.53 -7.53 -16.46
N LEU A 39 21.12 -7.20 -17.61
CA LEU A 39 22.55 -7.32 -17.90
C LEU A 39 23.16 -5.94 -18.13
N SER A 40 23.77 -5.38 -17.09
CA SER A 40 24.22 -3.97 -17.07
C SER A 40 25.28 -3.63 -18.13
N LYS A 41 26.07 -4.60 -18.61
CA LYS A 41 27.15 -4.37 -19.57
C LYS A 41 26.86 -4.92 -20.98
N ALA A 42 25.70 -5.55 -21.20
CA ALA A 42 25.41 -6.22 -22.48
C ALA A 42 25.49 -5.28 -23.68
N ARG A 43 25.10 -4.01 -23.51
CA ARG A 43 25.15 -3.00 -24.58
C ARG A 43 26.57 -2.67 -25.03
N ALA A 44 27.52 -2.54 -24.09
CA ALA A 44 28.91 -2.19 -24.39
C ALA A 44 29.80 -3.43 -24.60
N GLY A 45 29.30 -4.62 -24.24
CA GLY A 45 30.02 -5.89 -24.28
C GLY A 45 30.78 -6.19 -22.97
N TYR A 46 30.78 -7.46 -22.55
CA TYR A 46 31.49 -7.92 -21.34
C TYR A 46 32.98 -8.17 -21.57
N ARG A 47 33.43 -8.23 -22.84
CA ARG A 47 34.79 -8.59 -23.28
C ARG A 47 35.27 -9.97 -22.81
N LEU A 48 35.70 -10.12 -21.56
CA LEU A 48 36.24 -11.37 -20.99
C LEU A 48 35.98 -11.41 -19.48
N GLY A 49 35.49 -12.53 -18.95
CA GLY A 49 35.21 -12.74 -17.52
C GLY A 49 33.72 -12.88 -17.18
N HIS A 50 33.42 -13.21 -15.93
CA HIS A 50 32.04 -13.37 -15.44
C HIS A 50 31.33 -12.01 -15.30
N GLY A 51 29.99 -12.05 -15.41
CA GLY A 51 29.11 -10.91 -15.18
C GLY A 51 28.03 -11.26 -14.18
N GLU A 52 27.34 -10.23 -13.69
CA GLU A 52 26.22 -10.35 -12.78
C GLU A 52 24.90 -10.16 -13.53
N LEU A 53 23.91 -11.01 -13.22
CA LEU A 53 22.51 -10.83 -13.58
C LEU A 53 21.82 -10.11 -12.43
N LYS A 54 21.22 -8.95 -12.71
CA LYS A 54 20.50 -8.16 -11.71
C LYS A 54 19.02 -8.45 -11.78
N ASP A 55 18.38 -8.71 -10.66
CA ASP A 55 16.92 -8.75 -10.57
C ASP A 55 16.38 -7.31 -10.63
N HIS A 56 15.53 -7.00 -11.63
CA HIS A 56 14.95 -5.66 -11.81
C HIS A 56 14.04 -5.25 -10.66
N MET A 57 13.25 -6.18 -10.11
CA MET A 57 12.32 -5.90 -9.02
C MET A 57 13.09 -5.49 -7.76
N PHE A 58 14.20 -6.17 -7.48
CA PHE A 58 15.07 -5.79 -6.38
C PHE A 58 15.71 -4.42 -6.65
N LEU A 59 16.40 -4.29 -7.78
CA LEU A 59 17.19 -3.10 -8.10
C LEU A 59 16.34 -1.81 -8.12
N ASP A 60 15.18 -1.84 -8.76
CA ASP A 60 14.37 -0.63 -9.03
C ASP A 60 13.19 -0.48 -8.06
N GLY A 61 12.92 -1.49 -7.22
CA GLY A 61 11.72 -1.55 -6.39
C GLY A 61 11.91 -1.86 -4.90
N LEU A 62 12.94 -2.63 -4.52
CA LEU A 62 13.09 -3.18 -3.16
C LEU A 62 14.45 -2.93 -2.51
N GLU A 63 15.41 -2.38 -3.24
CA GLU A 63 16.71 -1.93 -2.74
C GLU A 63 16.75 -0.42 -2.56
N ASP A 64 17.50 0.03 -1.56
CA ASP A 64 17.72 1.47 -1.37
C ASP A 64 18.68 2.02 -2.44
N ALA A 65 18.31 3.17 -2.98
CA ALA A 65 19.12 3.82 -4.02
C ALA A 65 20.40 4.44 -3.46
N TYR A 66 20.43 4.76 -2.16
CA TYR A 66 21.55 5.43 -1.50
C TYR A 66 22.52 4.43 -0.87
N ASP A 67 21.99 3.41 -0.18
CA ASP A 67 22.74 2.28 0.34
C ASP A 67 22.56 1.05 -0.56
N ARG A 68 23.38 0.98 -1.62
CA ARG A 68 23.22 0.01 -2.71
C ARG A 68 23.23 -1.44 -2.19
N GLY A 69 22.20 -2.19 -2.55
CA GLY A 69 22.04 -3.60 -2.17
C GLY A 69 21.36 -3.80 -0.80
N GLN A 70 21.09 -2.71 -0.06
CA GLN A 70 20.35 -2.79 1.20
C GLN A 70 18.85 -2.92 0.91
N LEU A 71 18.25 -4.03 1.35
CA LEU A 71 16.82 -4.27 1.14
C LEU A 71 15.96 -3.42 2.07
N MET A 72 14.77 -3.04 1.58
CA MET A 72 13.80 -2.25 2.34
C MET A 72 13.51 -2.80 3.75
N GLY A 73 13.49 -4.14 3.91
CA GLY A 73 13.22 -4.78 5.19
C GLY A 73 14.29 -4.55 6.27
N CYS A 74 15.52 -4.20 5.89
CA CYS A 74 16.55 -3.84 6.87
C CYS A 74 16.22 -2.52 7.60
N PHE A 75 15.52 -1.60 6.95
CA PHE A 75 15.03 -0.37 7.58
C PHE A 75 13.79 -0.61 8.44
N ALA A 76 12.99 -1.63 8.12
CA ALA A 76 11.93 -2.10 8.99
C ALA A 76 12.50 -2.67 10.30
N GLU A 77 13.62 -3.40 10.27
CA GLU A 77 14.34 -3.82 11.48
C GLU A 77 14.82 -2.63 12.31
N ALA A 78 15.37 -1.59 11.67
CA ALA A 78 15.77 -0.36 12.36
C ALA A 78 14.58 0.33 13.05
N THR A 79 13.41 0.28 12.43
CA THR A 79 12.16 0.80 13.00
C THR A 79 11.69 -0.04 14.19
N ALA A 80 11.70 -1.36 14.05
CA ALA A 80 11.37 -2.28 15.14
C ALA A 80 12.24 -2.01 16.37
N ALA A 81 13.55 -1.88 16.18
CA ALA A 81 14.50 -1.56 17.24
C ALA A 81 14.24 -0.17 17.86
N HIS A 82 14.00 0.86 17.04
CA HIS A 82 13.76 2.22 17.52
C HIS A 82 12.52 2.31 18.43
N PHE A 83 11.45 1.61 18.08
CA PHE A 83 10.21 1.59 18.86
C PHE A 83 10.14 0.47 19.91
N ASN A 84 11.18 -0.37 20.00
CA ASN A 84 11.20 -1.59 20.81
C ASN A 84 10.01 -2.53 20.50
N PHE A 85 9.58 -2.60 19.24
CA PHE A 85 8.56 -3.55 18.81
C PHE A 85 9.14 -4.96 18.78
N SER A 86 8.70 -5.79 19.71
CA SER A 86 9.08 -7.19 19.78
C SER A 86 8.61 -7.97 18.55
N ARG A 87 9.27 -9.08 18.27
CA ARG A 87 8.84 -10.05 17.25
C ARG A 87 7.39 -10.49 17.46
N GLN A 88 7.00 -10.76 18.71
CA GLN A 88 5.63 -11.20 19.02
C GLN A 88 4.60 -10.14 18.64
N GLN A 89 4.85 -8.86 18.94
CA GLN A 89 3.92 -7.78 18.59
C GLN A 89 3.76 -7.62 17.07
N GLN A 90 4.85 -7.79 16.31
CA GLN A 90 4.79 -7.75 14.84
C GLN A 90 4.01 -8.93 14.27
N ASP A 91 4.20 -10.12 14.84
CA ASP A 91 3.48 -11.33 14.45
C ASP A 91 1.99 -11.26 14.84
N ASP A 92 1.65 -10.73 16.01
CA ASP A 92 0.27 -10.50 16.45
C ASP A 92 -0.45 -9.53 15.51
N TYR A 93 0.25 -8.47 15.09
CA TYR A 93 -0.27 -7.53 14.08
C TYR A 93 -0.52 -8.25 12.74
N ALA A 94 0.42 -9.07 12.27
CA ALA A 94 0.28 -9.83 11.04
C ALA A 94 -0.86 -10.86 11.10
N ILE A 95 -1.00 -11.57 12.23
CA ILE A 95 -2.12 -12.47 12.50
C ILE A 95 -3.45 -11.71 12.39
N ARG A 96 -3.55 -10.54 13.03
CA ARG A 96 -4.76 -9.71 12.95
C ARG A 96 -5.06 -9.26 11.51
N SER A 97 -4.05 -8.81 10.78
CA SER A 97 -4.20 -8.40 9.37
C SER A 97 -4.73 -9.56 8.52
N LEU A 98 -4.17 -10.77 8.68
CA LEU A 98 -4.62 -11.98 8.00
C LEU A 98 -6.03 -12.42 8.40
N THR A 99 -6.34 -12.44 9.70
CA THR A 99 -7.68 -12.79 10.20
C THR A 99 -8.73 -11.81 9.67
N ARG A 100 -8.45 -10.50 9.67
CA ARG A 100 -9.38 -9.49 9.12
C ARG A 100 -9.56 -9.64 7.61
N ALA A 101 -8.50 -9.95 6.86
CA ALA A 101 -8.60 -10.18 5.42
C ALA A 101 -9.41 -11.45 5.08
N LEU A 102 -9.20 -12.55 5.82
CA LEU A 102 -10.00 -13.77 5.69
C LEU A 102 -11.47 -13.51 6.00
N GLN A 103 -11.76 -12.78 7.08
CA GLN A 103 -13.13 -12.41 7.44
C GLN A 103 -13.77 -11.51 6.38
N ALA A 104 -13.03 -10.51 5.86
CA ALA A 104 -13.52 -9.62 4.81
C ALA A 104 -13.85 -10.39 3.52
N GLN A 105 -13.05 -11.40 3.15
CA GLN A 105 -13.38 -12.28 2.02
C GLN A 105 -14.61 -13.15 2.30
N GLN A 106 -14.76 -13.69 3.51
CA GLN A 106 -15.94 -14.48 3.91
C GLN A 106 -17.22 -13.64 3.93
N ASP A 107 -17.10 -12.38 4.35
CA ASP A 107 -18.20 -11.41 4.42
C ASP A 107 -18.48 -10.72 3.07
N HIS A 108 -17.80 -11.12 1.99
CA HIS A 108 -17.95 -10.53 0.66
C HIS A 108 -17.65 -9.01 0.62
N ALA A 109 -16.80 -8.53 1.51
CA ALA A 109 -16.49 -7.11 1.66
C ALA A 109 -15.73 -6.54 0.46
N PHE A 110 -15.03 -7.37 -0.31
CA PHE A 110 -14.27 -6.93 -1.49
C PHE A 110 -15.05 -7.06 -2.81
N ASP A 111 -16.23 -7.68 -2.82
CA ASP A 111 -16.98 -8.00 -4.04
C ASP A 111 -17.37 -6.74 -4.84
N GLU A 112 -17.61 -5.60 -4.17
CA GLU A 112 -17.92 -4.34 -4.85
C GLU A 112 -16.67 -3.63 -5.44
N GLU A 113 -15.47 -3.93 -4.93
CA GLU A 113 -14.23 -3.25 -5.35
C GLU A 113 -13.38 -4.05 -6.32
N ILE A 114 -13.49 -5.38 -6.32
CA ILE A 114 -12.74 -6.26 -7.22
C ILE A 114 -13.45 -6.37 -8.57
N MET A 115 -12.70 -6.08 -9.64
CA MET A 115 -13.11 -6.40 -11.01
C MET A 115 -12.46 -7.72 -11.43
N PRO A 116 -13.24 -8.78 -11.78
CA PRO A 116 -12.67 -10.05 -12.19
C PRO A 116 -11.75 -9.94 -13.42
N VAL A 117 -10.63 -10.65 -13.38
CA VAL A 117 -9.67 -10.76 -14.49
C VAL A 117 -9.81 -12.12 -15.15
N THR A 118 -10.21 -12.12 -16.43
CA THR A 118 -10.30 -13.35 -17.23
C THR A 118 -8.99 -13.59 -17.99
N ILE A 119 -8.31 -14.70 -17.68
CA ILE A 119 -7.10 -15.15 -18.33
C ILE A 119 -7.48 -16.22 -19.37
N ALA A 120 -7.33 -15.87 -20.66
CA ALA A 120 -7.63 -16.77 -21.75
C ALA A 120 -6.67 -17.96 -21.79
N GLY A 121 -7.20 -19.18 -21.72
CA GLY A 121 -6.42 -20.41 -21.67
C GLY A 121 -6.75 -21.36 -22.82
N ARG A 122 -5.76 -22.17 -23.24
CA ARG A 122 -5.96 -23.18 -24.29
C ARG A 122 -7.02 -24.25 -23.93
N LYS A 123 -7.28 -24.46 -22.64
CA LYS A 123 -8.24 -25.44 -22.10
C LYS A 123 -9.52 -24.78 -21.56
N GLY A 124 -9.73 -23.50 -21.86
CA GLY A 124 -10.77 -22.67 -21.25
C GLY A 124 -10.18 -21.51 -20.46
N ASP A 125 -11.03 -20.53 -20.18
CA ASP A 125 -10.64 -19.31 -19.46
C ASP A 125 -10.57 -19.57 -17.96
N VAL A 126 -9.64 -18.89 -17.29
CA VAL A 126 -9.52 -18.85 -15.82
C VAL A 126 -9.94 -17.47 -15.36
N ILE A 127 -10.86 -17.38 -14.40
CA ILE A 127 -11.29 -16.12 -13.81
C ILE A 127 -10.60 -15.96 -12.46
N VAL A 128 -9.93 -14.83 -12.26
CA VAL A 128 -9.35 -14.40 -10.99
C VAL A 128 -10.20 -13.26 -10.44
N ASP A 129 -10.95 -13.54 -9.38
CA ASP A 129 -11.93 -12.62 -8.77
C ASP A 129 -11.78 -12.48 -7.25
N LYS A 130 -10.70 -13.03 -6.68
CA LYS A 130 -10.38 -12.97 -5.25
C LYS A 130 -8.90 -12.75 -5.04
N ASP A 131 -8.54 -12.05 -3.97
CA ASP A 131 -7.15 -11.95 -3.54
C ASP A 131 -6.62 -13.33 -3.11
N GLU A 132 -5.48 -13.73 -3.65
CA GLU A 132 -4.83 -15.03 -3.35
C GLU A 132 -4.00 -15.01 -2.06
N GLY A 133 -3.70 -13.83 -1.54
CA GLY A 133 -2.82 -13.63 -0.38
C GLY A 133 -3.38 -14.25 0.91
N PRO A 134 -4.63 -13.93 1.32
CA PRO A 134 -5.24 -14.48 2.52
C PRO A 134 -5.41 -16.00 2.45
N ASP A 135 -4.75 -16.71 3.37
CA ASP A 135 -4.81 -18.18 3.49
C ASP A 135 -4.75 -18.55 4.99
N GLU A 136 -5.82 -19.17 5.49
CA GLU A 136 -5.97 -19.58 6.89
C GLU A 136 -4.83 -20.51 7.35
N SER A 137 -4.30 -21.34 6.44
CA SER A 137 -3.20 -22.27 6.75
C SER A 137 -1.89 -21.56 7.12
N LYS A 138 -1.77 -20.26 6.81
CA LYS A 138 -0.61 -19.44 7.17
C LYS A 138 -0.63 -19.00 8.63
N LEU A 139 -1.80 -18.88 9.28
CA LEU A 139 -1.92 -18.38 10.66
C LEU A 139 -1.02 -19.13 11.64
N ALA A 140 -1.07 -20.47 11.60
CA ALA A 140 -0.26 -21.32 12.49
C ALA A 140 1.25 -21.25 12.22
N LYS A 141 1.66 -20.73 11.06
CA LYS A 141 3.06 -20.67 10.62
C LYS A 141 3.73 -19.34 10.97
N ILE A 142 2.97 -18.26 11.23
CA ILE A 142 3.50 -16.90 11.41
C ILE A 142 4.61 -16.85 12.48
N SER A 143 4.33 -17.39 13.67
CA SER A 143 5.29 -17.42 14.79
C SER A 143 6.50 -18.33 14.56
N GLN A 144 6.43 -19.22 13.57
CA GLN A 144 7.49 -20.20 13.27
C GLN A 144 8.48 -19.68 12.22
N LEU A 145 8.15 -18.58 11.53
CA LEU A 145 9.01 -18.08 10.45
C LEU A 145 10.32 -17.50 10.98
N ARG A 146 11.38 -17.75 10.22
CA ARG A 146 12.70 -17.19 10.47
C ARG A 146 12.75 -15.73 10.00
N PRO A 147 13.59 -14.89 10.63
CA PRO A 147 13.88 -13.54 10.15
C PRO A 147 14.31 -13.54 8.68
N ALA A 148 13.82 -12.58 7.90
CA ALA A 148 14.03 -12.50 6.46
C ALA A 148 15.21 -11.60 6.05
N PHE A 149 15.53 -10.57 6.85
CA PHE A 149 16.47 -9.52 6.47
C PHE A 149 17.74 -9.45 7.33
N LYS A 150 17.69 -9.95 8.57
CA LYS A 150 18.82 -9.99 9.50
C LYS A 150 18.76 -11.27 10.33
N ALA A 151 19.88 -11.94 10.59
CA ALA A 151 19.91 -13.25 11.25
C ALA A 151 19.26 -13.27 12.65
N ASP A 152 19.45 -12.21 13.42
CA ASP A 152 18.86 -11.93 14.74
C ASP A 152 17.70 -10.91 14.64
N GLY A 153 17.10 -10.79 13.45
CA GLY A 153 16.04 -9.85 13.16
C GLY A 153 14.67 -10.25 13.71
N THR A 154 13.72 -9.34 13.57
CA THR A 154 12.31 -9.50 13.97
C THR A 154 11.35 -9.52 12.79
N VAL A 155 11.78 -9.00 11.64
CA VAL A 155 10.99 -8.93 10.42
C VAL A 155 11.07 -10.27 9.68
N THR A 156 9.92 -10.84 9.37
CA THR A 156 9.75 -12.12 8.68
C THR A 156 8.85 -11.97 7.46
N ALA A 157 8.80 -13.01 6.64
CA ALA A 157 7.89 -13.03 5.49
C ALA A 157 6.39 -12.89 5.87
N ALA A 158 5.99 -13.19 7.11
CA ALA A 158 4.59 -13.04 7.54
C ALA A 158 4.24 -11.63 8.03
N ASN A 159 5.21 -10.94 8.65
CA ASN A 159 5.01 -9.57 9.15
C ASN A 159 5.57 -8.50 8.19
N SER A 160 5.85 -8.93 6.96
CA SER A 160 6.12 -8.10 5.78
C SER A 160 5.09 -8.41 4.70
N SER A 161 4.77 -7.45 3.83
CA SER A 161 3.94 -7.72 2.68
C SER A 161 4.62 -8.63 1.65
N SER A 162 3.85 -9.48 0.98
CA SER A 162 4.34 -10.28 -0.15
C SER A 162 4.57 -9.44 -1.40
N ILE A 163 5.46 -9.95 -2.27
CA ILE A 163 5.54 -9.55 -3.68
C ILE A 163 4.20 -9.93 -4.33
N SER A 164 3.61 -9.00 -5.08
CA SER A 164 2.24 -9.17 -5.58
C SER A 164 1.99 -8.42 -6.87
N ASP A 165 1.00 -8.88 -7.61
CA ASP A 165 0.55 -8.29 -8.87
C ASP A 165 -0.83 -7.68 -8.68
N GLY A 166 -1.12 -6.57 -9.36
CA GLY A 166 -2.43 -5.96 -9.29
C GLY A 166 -2.50 -4.57 -9.89
N ALA A 167 -3.72 -4.08 -10.06
CA ALA A 167 -3.99 -2.72 -10.49
C ALA A 167 -5.20 -2.14 -9.76
N ALA A 168 -5.19 -0.85 -9.49
CA ALA A 168 -6.31 -0.12 -8.91
C ALA A 168 -6.47 1.23 -9.60
N SER A 169 -7.70 1.60 -9.90
CA SER A 169 -8.02 2.78 -10.70
C SER A 169 -9.21 3.55 -10.15
N LEU A 170 -9.16 4.88 -10.27
CA LEU A 170 -10.22 5.79 -9.88
C LEU A 170 -10.50 6.76 -11.02
N ILE A 171 -11.78 7.06 -11.26
CA ILE A 171 -12.20 8.14 -12.16
C ILE A 171 -12.52 9.37 -11.32
N LEU A 172 -11.80 10.46 -11.58
CA LEU A 172 -11.96 11.71 -10.86
C LEU A 172 -12.60 12.77 -11.76
N MET A 173 -13.51 13.54 -11.16
CA MET A 173 -14.15 14.69 -11.77
C MET A 173 -14.39 15.77 -10.71
N THR A 174 -14.47 17.03 -11.13
CA THR A 174 -15.08 18.07 -10.29
C THR A 174 -16.56 17.75 -10.06
N ALA A 175 -17.12 18.14 -8.90
CA ALA A 175 -18.55 17.94 -8.59
C ALA A 175 -19.48 18.53 -9.68
N THR A 176 -19.11 19.68 -10.25
CA THR A 176 -19.85 20.31 -11.34
C THR A 176 -19.87 19.45 -12.60
N ASN A 177 -18.73 18.84 -12.99
CA ASN A 177 -18.67 17.94 -14.15
C ASN A 177 -19.46 16.64 -13.91
N ALA A 178 -19.38 16.07 -12.70
CA ALA A 178 -20.17 14.89 -12.35
C ALA A 178 -21.69 15.18 -12.43
N LYS A 179 -22.14 16.30 -11.86
CA LYS A 179 -23.54 16.74 -11.90
C LYS A 179 -24.03 16.98 -13.34
N LYS A 180 -23.24 17.64 -14.19
CA LYS A 180 -23.57 17.86 -15.61
C LYS A 180 -23.79 16.55 -16.39
N ARG A 181 -23.17 15.47 -15.95
CA ARG A 181 -23.23 14.14 -16.58
C ARG A 181 -24.23 13.20 -15.92
N GLY A 182 -24.94 13.64 -14.88
CA GLY A 182 -25.87 12.79 -14.12
C GLY A 182 -25.19 11.66 -13.33
N LEU A 183 -23.89 11.79 -13.04
CA LEU A 183 -23.13 10.79 -12.29
C LEU A 183 -23.26 11.02 -10.79
N LYS A 184 -23.30 9.93 -10.02
CA LYS A 184 -23.29 9.94 -8.54
C LYS A 184 -21.85 9.67 -8.07
N PRO A 185 -21.11 10.66 -7.59
CA PRO A 185 -19.75 10.43 -7.09
C PRO A 185 -19.80 9.64 -5.78
N LEU A 186 -18.82 8.76 -5.57
CA LEU A 186 -18.74 7.89 -4.39
C LEU A 186 -18.12 8.60 -3.18
N ALA A 187 -17.14 9.46 -3.43
CA ALA A 187 -16.39 10.16 -2.40
C ALA A 187 -15.87 11.50 -2.91
N ARG A 188 -15.48 12.36 -1.96
CA ARG A 188 -14.82 13.64 -2.16
C ARG A 188 -13.41 13.57 -1.59
N ILE A 189 -12.41 13.94 -2.37
CA ILE A 189 -11.07 14.20 -1.85
C ILE A 189 -11.09 15.53 -1.09
N VAL A 190 -10.78 15.50 0.20
CA VAL A 190 -10.78 16.66 1.09
C VAL A 190 -9.42 17.35 1.06
N ALA A 191 -8.36 16.56 1.20
CA ALA A 191 -6.98 17.03 1.18
C ALA A 191 -6.03 15.91 0.77
N HIS A 192 -4.83 16.30 0.33
CA HIS A 192 -3.72 15.40 0.13
C HIS A 192 -2.40 16.02 0.60
N ALA A 193 -1.45 15.18 1.00
CA ALA A 193 -0.13 15.60 1.45
C ALA A 193 0.96 14.60 1.06
N SER A 194 2.17 15.13 0.90
CA SER A 194 3.40 14.35 0.85
C SER A 194 4.32 14.74 1.99
N HIS A 195 5.14 13.80 2.43
CA HIS A 195 6.22 14.03 3.38
C HIS A 195 7.49 13.34 2.86
N ALA A 196 8.65 13.93 3.15
CA ALA A 196 9.96 13.38 2.85
C ALA A 196 10.87 13.60 4.06
N GLN A 197 11.69 12.59 4.36
CA GLN A 197 12.70 12.59 5.41
C GLN A 197 13.88 11.70 4.98
N ALA A 198 14.79 11.41 5.90
CA ALA A 198 15.96 10.59 5.56
C ALA A 198 15.53 9.18 5.06
N PRO A 199 16.16 8.64 3.99
CA PRO A 199 15.74 7.42 3.33
C PRO A 199 15.54 6.21 4.24
N GLN A 200 16.43 6.06 5.22
CA GLN A 200 16.43 4.96 6.18
C GLN A 200 15.21 4.95 7.12
N TRP A 201 14.47 6.06 7.18
CA TRP A 201 13.27 6.20 8.01
C TRP A 201 11.99 6.19 7.18
N PHE A 202 11.99 5.71 5.94
CA PHE A 202 10.77 5.73 5.11
C PHE A 202 9.55 5.06 5.77
N THR A 203 9.79 4.05 6.61
CA THR A 203 8.79 3.32 7.39
C THR A 203 8.01 4.17 8.39
N THR A 204 8.57 5.30 8.85
CA THR A 204 7.89 6.24 9.77
C THR A 204 7.38 7.49 9.07
N ALA A 205 7.73 7.72 7.81
CA ALA A 205 7.27 8.87 7.02
C ALA A 205 5.73 9.02 6.93
N PRO A 206 4.91 7.92 6.94
CA PRO A 206 3.45 8.05 6.94
C PRO A 206 2.91 8.86 8.12
N VAL A 207 3.58 8.84 9.27
CA VAL A 207 3.16 9.58 10.47
C VAL A 207 3.00 11.06 10.15
N ASP A 208 4.02 11.66 9.55
CA ASP A 208 3.99 13.09 9.23
C ASP A 208 3.17 13.40 7.97
N ALA A 209 3.05 12.46 7.02
CA ALA A 209 2.11 12.62 5.92
C ALA A 209 0.66 12.68 6.44
N ILE A 210 0.29 11.83 7.41
CA ILE A 210 -1.03 11.84 8.06
C ILE A 210 -1.23 13.15 8.83
N ARG A 211 -0.28 13.58 9.68
CA ARG A 211 -0.39 14.88 10.39
C ARG A 211 -0.63 16.03 9.41
N LYS A 212 0.13 16.08 8.31
CA LYS A 212 -0.04 17.11 7.26
C LYS A 212 -1.41 17.05 6.59
N VAL A 213 -1.92 15.85 6.24
CA VAL A 213 -3.21 15.74 5.57
C VAL A 213 -4.37 16.09 6.50
N LEU A 214 -4.30 15.69 7.77
CA LEU A 214 -5.26 16.07 8.81
C LEU A 214 -5.30 17.59 9.00
N ASN A 215 -4.13 18.23 9.13
CA ASN A 215 -4.04 19.69 9.22
C ASN A 215 -4.64 20.39 8.00
N LYS A 216 -4.37 19.89 6.79
CA LYS A 216 -4.96 20.46 5.55
C LYS A 216 -6.48 20.22 5.45
N ALA A 217 -6.97 19.10 5.97
CA ALA A 217 -8.40 18.78 6.05
C ALA A 217 -9.11 19.52 7.19
N ASN A 218 -8.35 20.16 8.09
CA ASN A 218 -8.83 20.73 9.34
C ASN A 218 -9.54 19.68 10.22
N TRP A 219 -8.94 18.49 10.32
CA TRP A 219 -9.43 17.37 11.13
C TRP A 219 -8.45 17.03 12.24
N ARG A 220 -8.98 16.53 13.36
CA ARG A 220 -8.19 15.87 14.41
C ARG A 220 -8.16 14.35 14.14
N PRO A 221 -7.19 13.61 14.71
CA PRO A 221 -7.14 12.15 14.53
C PRO A 221 -8.46 11.44 14.89
N ASN A 222 -9.13 11.88 15.96
CA ASN A 222 -10.41 11.32 16.42
C ASN A 222 -11.64 11.75 15.60
N ASP A 223 -11.48 12.67 14.64
CA ASP A 223 -12.54 13.04 13.71
C ASP A 223 -12.59 12.11 12.49
N VAL A 224 -11.62 11.20 12.33
CA VAL A 224 -11.52 10.22 11.24
C VAL A 224 -12.17 8.91 11.68
N ASP A 225 -13.05 8.36 10.83
CA ASP A 225 -13.76 7.13 11.13
C ASP A 225 -12.94 5.88 10.84
N LEU A 226 -12.16 5.87 9.75
CA LEU A 226 -11.33 4.75 9.32
C LEU A 226 -9.98 5.21 8.73
N TYR A 227 -8.95 4.41 8.95
CA TYR A 227 -7.63 4.60 8.35
C TYR A 227 -7.25 3.38 7.53
N GLU A 228 -6.68 3.63 6.35
CA GLU A 228 -5.95 2.62 5.57
C GLU A 228 -4.47 3.02 5.53
N ILE A 229 -3.64 2.35 6.32
CA ILE A 229 -2.20 2.59 6.40
C ILE A 229 -1.48 1.37 5.83
N ASN A 230 -0.83 1.54 4.68
CA ASN A 230 -0.24 0.40 3.97
C ASN A 230 0.81 -0.34 4.81
N GLU A 231 0.67 -1.66 4.86
CA GLU A 231 1.49 -2.56 5.67
C GLU A 231 2.66 -3.13 4.86
N ALA A 232 3.52 -2.26 4.28
CA ALA A 232 4.74 -2.76 3.62
C ALA A 232 5.54 -3.67 4.56
N PHE A 233 5.56 -3.26 5.84
CA PHE A 233 5.92 -4.09 6.99
C PHE A 233 4.94 -3.77 8.12
N ALA A 234 4.66 -4.71 9.01
CA ALA A 234 3.78 -4.51 10.17
C ALA A 234 4.18 -3.26 10.98
N VAL A 235 5.49 -3.06 11.15
CA VAL A 235 6.07 -1.92 11.87
C VAL A 235 5.69 -0.55 11.30
N VAL A 236 5.33 -0.45 10.02
CA VAL A 236 4.90 0.82 9.39
C VAL A 236 3.57 1.28 9.99
N ALA A 237 2.58 0.39 9.99
CA ALA A 237 1.27 0.68 10.56
C ALA A 237 1.35 0.79 12.09
N MET A 238 2.11 -0.09 12.75
CA MET A 238 2.34 -0.02 14.20
C MET A 238 2.97 1.32 14.62
N ALA A 239 4.00 1.80 13.92
CA ALA A 239 4.62 3.08 14.21
C ALA A 239 3.62 4.25 14.08
N ALA A 240 2.74 4.22 13.06
CA ALA A 240 1.70 5.22 12.91
C ALA A 240 0.62 5.16 13.98
N ILE A 241 0.17 3.96 14.36
CA ILE A 241 -0.76 3.75 15.47
C ILE A 241 -0.18 4.32 16.76
N THR A 242 1.08 4.01 17.07
CA THR A 242 1.75 4.49 18.30
C THR A 242 1.96 6.01 18.29
N GLN A 243 2.53 6.56 17.21
CA GLN A 243 2.93 7.99 17.15
C GLN A 243 1.78 8.98 16.98
N LEU A 244 0.63 8.49 16.49
CA LEU A 244 -0.58 9.29 16.32
C LEU A 244 -1.66 8.91 17.33
N GLU A 245 -1.37 7.98 18.24
CA GLU A 245 -2.29 7.47 19.27
C GLU A 245 -3.63 7.01 18.66
N LEU A 246 -3.57 6.32 17.52
CA LEU A 246 -4.76 5.85 16.82
C LEU A 246 -5.38 4.67 17.56
N ASN A 247 -6.71 4.59 17.52
CA ASN A 247 -7.41 3.35 17.82
C ASN A 247 -7.13 2.34 16.70
N ASP A 248 -6.56 1.19 17.04
CA ASP A 248 -6.20 0.14 16.09
C ASP A 248 -7.41 -0.62 15.51
N GLU A 249 -8.58 -0.52 16.16
CA GLU A 249 -9.84 -1.07 15.65
C GLU A 249 -10.40 -0.32 14.46
N ILE A 250 -9.88 0.88 14.15
CA ILE A 250 -10.28 1.66 12.97
C ILE A 250 -9.19 1.71 11.88
N VAL A 251 -8.07 1.01 12.06
CA VAL A 251 -6.96 0.93 11.09
C VAL A 251 -7.02 -0.41 10.36
N ASN A 252 -7.05 -0.40 9.03
CA ASN A 252 -7.03 -1.59 8.17
C ASN A 252 -8.06 -2.65 8.61
N ILE A 253 -9.33 -2.25 8.67
CA ILE A 253 -10.40 -3.07 9.26
C ILE A 253 -10.70 -4.34 8.46
N HIS A 254 -10.33 -4.38 7.19
CA HIS A 254 -10.45 -5.54 6.31
C HIS A 254 -9.10 -6.24 6.09
N GLY A 255 -8.13 -6.00 6.97
CA GLY A 255 -6.75 -6.44 6.79
C GLY A 255 -5.99 -5.52 5.83
N GLY A 256 -4.68 -5.72 5.74
CA GLY A 256 -3.80 -4.90 4.92
C GLY A 256 -2.76 -5.71 4.16
N ALA A 257 -1.71 -5.04 3.71
CA ALA A 257 -0.73 -5.62 2.79
C ALA A 257 0.10 -6.79 3.36
N CYS A 258 0.16 -6.98 4.69
CA CYS A 258 0.76 -8.21 5.25
C CYS A 258 -0.05 -9.46 4.86
N ALA A 259 -1.35 -9.32 4.59
CA ALA A 259 -2.23 -10.40 4.16
C ALA A 259 -2.60 -10.32 2.67
N LEU A 260 -2.92 -9.11 2.18
CA LEU A 260 -3.41 -8.86 0.83
C LEU A 260 -2.29 -8.66 -0.21
N GLY A 261 -1.05 -8.50 0.24
CA GLY A 261 0.10 -8.26 -0.64
C GLY A 261 0.32 -6.79 -0.99
N HIS A 262 1.46 -6.52 -1.65
CA HIS A 262 1.92 -5.16 -1.96
C HIS A 262 2.40 -5.02 -3.41
N PRO A 263 1.49 -4.94 -4.40
CA PRO A 263 1.86 -4.55 -5.77
C PRO A 263 2.31 -3.09 -5.74
N ILE A 264 3.62 -2.84 -5.76
CA ILE A 264 4.22 -1.56 -5.34
C ILE A 264 3.61 -0.36 -6.08
N GLY A 265 3.51 -0.37 -7.41
CA GLY A 265 2.94 0.71 -8.19
C GLY A 265 1.43 0.93 -7.99
N ALA A 266 0.69 -0.12 -7.62
CA ALA A 266 -0.77 -0.10 -7.46
C ALA A 266 -1.24 0.19 -6.03
N SER A 267 -0.43 -0.14 -5.03
CA SER A 267 -0.85 -0.21 -3.63
C SER A 267 -1.42 1.09 -3.10
N GLY A 268 -0.84 2.23 -3.48
CA GLY A 268 -1.35 3.53 -3.07
C GLY A 268 -2.76 3.84 -3.59
N ALA A 269 -3.10 3.38 -4.81
CA ALA A 269 -4.47 3.50 -5.32
C ALA A 269 -5.40 2.46 -4.69
N ARG A 270 -4.90 1.24 -4.47
CA ARG A 270 -5.64 0.11 -3.88
C ARG A 270 -6.12 0.43 -2.46
N ILE A 271 -5.28 0.99 -1.59
CA ILE A 271 -5.74 1.41 -0.24
C ILE A 271 -6.82 2.50 -0.27
N ILE A 272 -6.85 3.37 -1.29
CA ILE A 272 -7.90 4.39 -1.41
C ILE A 272 -9.23 3.73 -1.77
N VAL A 273 -9.20 2.79 -2.72
CA VAL A 273 -10.37 2.00 -3.12
C VAL A 273 -10.92 1.25 -1.91
N THR A 274 -10.08 0.45 -1.23
CA THR A 274 -10.49 -0.31 -0.05
C THR A 274 -11.07 0.60 1.05
N LEU A 275 -10.44 1.75 1.32
CA LEU A 275 -10.97 2.72 2.29
C LEU A 275 -12.36 3.25 1.91
N MET A 276 -12.58 3.58 0.63
CA MET A 276 -13.86 4.09 0.16
C MET A 276 -14.98 3.07 0.35
N HIS A 277 -14.74 1.81 -0.02
CA HIS A 277 -15.73 0.75 0.11
C HIS A 277 -15.96 0.37 1.58
N ALA A 278 -14.91 0.32 2.40
CA ALA A 278 -15.01 0.09 3.84
C ALA A 278 -15.85 1.16 4.56
N LEU A 279 -15.62 2.45 4.27
CA LEU A 279 -16.42 3.54 4.83
C LEU A 279 -17.89 3.42 4.44
N LYS A 280 -18.18 3.15 3.16
CA LYS A 280 -19.54 2.95 2.64
C LYS A 280 -20.25 1.79 3.36
N GLN A 281 -19.60 0.64 3.47
CA GLN A 281 -20.17 -0.55 4.13
C GLN A 281 -20.43 -0.34 5.62
N ARG A 282 -19.57 0.43 6.30
CA ARG A 282 -19.71 0.74 7.73
C ARG A 282 -20.58 1.98 8.00
N ASN A 283 -21.17 2.58 6.97
CA ASN A 283 -21.93 3.82 7.06
C ASN A 283 -21.16 4.93 7.81
N LYS A 284 -19.88 5.07 7.45
CA LYS A 284 -18.93 6.04 7.98
C LYS A 284 -18.59 7.07 6.92
N MET A 285 -18.06 8.22 7.34
CA MET A 285 -17.91 9.37 6.45
C MET A 285 -16.46 9.67 6.14
N ARG A 286 -15.60 9.81 7.15
CA ARG A 286 -14.24 10.35 7.01
C ARG A 286 -13.19 9.26 7.04
N GLY A 287 -12.31 9.25 6.04
CA GLY A 287 -11.17 8.35 6.04
C GLY A 287 -9.87 8.99 5.63
N VAL A 288 -8.77 8.37 6.07
CA VAL A 288 -7.41 8.72 5.66
C VAL A 288 -6.69 7.48 5.14
N ALA A 289 -6.20 7.54 3.91
CA ALA A 289 -5.31 6.54 3.33
C ALA A 289 -3.88 7.08 3.32
N ALA A 290 -2.90 6.28 3.75
CA ALA A 290 -1.50 6.68 3.78
C ALA A 290 -0.55 5.50 3.51
N LEU A 291 0.62 5.80 2.95
CA LEU A 291 1.67 4.80 2.77
C LEU A 291 3.08 5.40 2.75
N CYS A 292 4.04 4.56 3.12
CA CYS A 292 5.47 4.85 3.01
C CYS A 292 5.97 4.59 1.58
N ILE A 293 7.10 5.17 1.22
CA ILE A 293 7.73 5.08 -0.09
C ILE A 293 9.24 4.94 0.12
N GLY A 294 9.83 3.86 -0.40
CA GLY A 294 11.28 3.66 -0.38
C GLY A 294 12.02 4.90 -0.90
N GLY A 295 13.12 5.28 -0.23
CA GLY A 295 13.81 6.55 -0.44
C GLY A 295 13.43 7.66 0.55
N GLY A 296 12.56 7.38 1.53
CA GLY A 296 12.30 8.29 2.66
C GLY A 296 11.04 9.14 2.53
N GLU A 297 10.10 8.75 1.67
CA GLU A 297 8.90 9.54 1.39
C GLU A 297 7.61 8.87 1.87
N ALA A 298 6.52 9.64 1.91
CA ALA A 298 5.18 9.15 2.15
C ALA A 298 4.13 10.04 1.48
N THR A 299 2.98 9.44 1.18
CA THR A 299 1.78 10.15 0.70
C THR A 299 0.59 9.82 1.58
N ALA A 300 -0.31 10.80 1.74
CA ALA A 300 -1.58 10.61 2.41
C ALA A 300 -2.71 11.38 1.71
N ILE A 301 -3.91 10.81 1.69
CA ILE A 301 -5.14 11.40 1.17
C ILE A 301 -6.24 11.28 2.21
N ALA A 302 -6.95 12.39 2.45
CA ALA A 302 -8.16 12.45 3.24
C ALA A 302 -9.38 12.49 2.32
N ILE A 303 -10.37 11.63 2.57
CA ILE A 303 -11.61 11.52 1.79
C ILE A 303 -12.86 11.58 2.67
N GLU A 304 -13.98 12.02 2.09
CA GLU A 304 -15.32 11.90 2.67
C GLU A 304 -16.25 11.15 1.70
N ILE A 305 -17.02 10.17 2.19
CA ILE A 305 -18.10 9.54 1.41
C ILE A 305 -19.27 10.51 1.20
N LEU A 306 -19.94 10.40 0.04
CA LEU A 306 -21.05 11.27 -0.39
C LEU A 306 -22.41 10.56 -0.41
#